data_AF-A0A9E5RDD7-F1
#
_entry.id   AF-A0A9E5RDD7-F1
#
_cell.length_a   1.000
_cell.length_b   1.000
_cell.length_c   1.000
_cell.angle_alpha   90.00
_cell.angle_beta   90.00
_cell.angle_gamma   90.00
#
_symmetry.space_group_name_H-M   'P 1'
#
loop_
_entity.id
_entity.type
_entity.pdbx_description
1 polymer ?
#
loop_
_entity_poly.entity_id
_entity_poly.type
_entity_poly.pdbx_seq_one_letter_code
_entity_poly.pdbx_strand_id
1 'polypeptide(L)' 'MTNGLIKAKDRDTVIQSLQAGVVPRRGQHLIQVGRVEETKAVIRDLERIAEGGSANPV' A
#
# COMPACT_ATOMS: atom_id res chain seq x y z
N MET A 1 -8.90 -1.69 17.69
CA MET A 1 -8.11 -1.16 16.57
C MET A 1 -6.71 -0.84 17.09
N THR A 2 -5.72 -1.67 16.76
CA THR A 2 -4.40 -1.78 17.42
C THR A 2 -3.51 -0.56 17.18
N ASN A 3 -3.58 0.43 18.08
CA ASN A 3 -2.86 1.71 18.01
C ASN A 3 -1.35 1.62 18.35
N GLY A 4 -0.67 0.52 17.99
CA GLY A 4 0.70 0.23 18.45
C GLY A 4 1.69 -0.28 17.40
N LEU A 5 1.29 -0.54 16.16
CA LEU A 5 2.17 -1.15 15.15
C LEU A 5 3.01 -0.13 14.35
N ILE A 6 2.58 1.13 14.29
CA ILE A 6 3.28 2.19 13.54
C ILE A 6 3.62 3.32 14.50
N LYS A 7 4.89 3.72 14.54
CA LYS A 7 5.31 4.88 15.32
C LYS A 7 4.54 6.12 14.85
N ALA A 8 3.96 6.87 15.79
CA ALA A 8 3.12 8.04 15.48
C ALA A 8 3.82 9.02 14.51
N LYS A 9 5.11 9.27 14.72
CA LYS A 9 5.92 10.13 13.85
C LYS A 9 6.02 9.63 12.40
N ASP A 10 6.16 8.32 12.20
CA ASP A 10 6.26 7.74 10.85
C ASP A 10 4.91 7.80 10.16
N ARG A 11 3.82 7.51 10.88
CA ARG A 11 2.45 7.68 10.39
C ARG A 11 2.20 9.12 9.94
N ASP A 12 2.51 10.10 10.79
CA ASP A 12 2.22 11.51 10.52
C ASP A 12 3.06 12.02 9.32
N THR A 13 4.32 11.56 9.20
CA THR A 13 5.18 11.88 8.05
C THR A 13 4.62 11.32 6.74
N VAL A 14 4.10 10.08 6.77
CA VAL A 14 3.46 9.45 5.60
C VAL A 14 2.24 10.24 5.18
N ILE A 15 1.35 10.58 6.11
CA ILE A 15 0.12 11.35 5.82
C ILE A 15 0.45 12.71 5.18
N GLN A 16 1.38 13.48 5.77
CA GLN A 16 1.76 14.78 5.22
C GLN A 16 2.35 14.67 3.80
N SER A 17 3.17 13.66 3.55
CA SER A 17 3.77 13.45 2.22
C SER A 17 2.70 13.18 1.17
N LEU A 18 1.73 12.30 1.49
CA LEU A 18 0.63 11.97 0.60
C LEU A 18 -0.28 13.17 0.32
N GLN A 19 -0.60 13.98 1.33
CA GLN A 19 -1.39 15.22 1.15
C GLN A 19 -0.70 16.22 0.22
N ALA A 20 0.63 16.26 0.24
CA ALA A 20 1.43 17.10 -0.64
C ALA A 20 1.68 16.49 -2.03
N GLY A 21 1.16 15.28 -2.31
CA GLY A 21 1.37 14.59 -3.59
C GLY A 21 2.80 14.10 -3.81
N VAL A 22 3.60 13.96 -2.74
CA VAL A 22 4.99 13.53 -2.80
C VAL A 22 5.19 12.15 -2.17
N VAL A 23 6.19 11.42 -2.65
CA VAL A 23 6.54 10.10 -2.10
C VAL A 23 7.20 10.28 -0.72
N PRO A 24 6.66 9.66 0.36
CA PRO A 24 7.23 9.80 1.69
C PRO A 24 8.61 9.17 1.77
N ARG A 25 9.58 9.88 2.35
CA ARG A 25 10.95 9.37 2.57
C ARG A 25 11.07 8.53 3.85
N ARG A 26 10.26 8.81 4.87
CA ARG A 26 10.13 7.96 6.07
C ARG A 26 8.77 7.27 6.06
N GLY A 27 8.74 6.03 6.50
CA GLY A 27 7.53 5.20 6.45
C GLY A 27 7.15 4.72 5.04
N GLN A 28 8.01 4.91 4.03
CA GLN A 28 7.76 4.41 2.67
C GLN A 28 7.55 2.89 2.66
N HIS A 29 8.31 2.15 3.47
CA HIS A 29 8.16 0.68 3.60
C HIS A 29 6.80 0.26 4.18
N LEU A 30 6.02 1.19 4.74
CA LEU A 30 4.68 0.93 5.28
C LEU A 30 3.60 1.02 4.19
N ILE A 31 3.91 1.57 3.02
CA ILE A 31 2.95 1.77 1.93
C ILE A 31 3.57 1.35 0.60
N GLN A 32 2.81 0.64 -0.24
CA GLN A 32 3.26 0.39 -1.60
C GLN A 32 3.07 1.66 -2.43
N VAL A 33 4.14 2.11 -3.08
CA VAL A 33 4.11 3.21 -4.06
C VAL A 33 4.54 2.64 -5.40
N GLY A 34 3.76 2.90 -6.45
CA GLY A 34 4.02 2.42 -7.79
C GLY A 34 3.30 3.28 -8.82
N ARG A 35 3.49 2.99 -10.11
CA ARG A 35 2.68 3.64 -11.14
C ARG A 35 1.22 3.25 -10.95
N VAL A 36 0.32 4.13 -11.36
CA VAL A 36 -1.13 3.91 -11.24
C VAL A 36 -1.54 2.57 -11.86
N GLU A 37 -1.04 2.27 -13.06
CA GLU A 37 -1.40 1.03 -13.76
C GLU A 37 -0.82 -0.23 -13.12
N GLU A 38 0.41 -0.17 -12.59
CA GLU A 38 1.03 -1.27 -11.85
C GLU A 38 0.28 -1.53 -10.53
N THR A 39 -0.06 -0.46 -9.79
CA THR A 39 -0.78 -0.55 -8.52
C THR A 39 -2.19 -1.13 -8.73
N LYS A 40 -2.89 -0.70 -9.78
CA LYS A 40 -4.20 -1.26 -10.15
C LYS A 40 -4.10 -2.74 -10.53
N ALA A 41 -3.05 -3.15 -11.23
CA ALA A 41 -2.86 -4.56 -11.59
C ALA A 41 -2.71 -5.43 -10.34
N VAL A 42 -1.86 -5.02 -9.40
CA VAL A 42 -1.69 -5.71 -8.12
C VAL A 42 -3.00 -5.78 -7.32
N ILE A 43 -3.77 -4.68 -7.27
CA ILE A 43 -5.08 -4.68 -6.59
C ILE A 43 -6.03 -5.70 -7.23
N ARG A 44 -6.14 -5.73 -8.56
CA ARG A 44 -6.98 -6.72 -9.26
C ARG A 44 -6.54 -8.15 -8.99
N ASP A 45 -5.24 -8.41 -8.93
CA ASP A 45 -4.72 -9.74 -8.62
C ASP A 45 -5.06 -10.15 -7.18
N LEU A 46 -4.96 -9.21 -6.22
CA LEU A 46 -5.37 -9.45 -4.84
C LEU A 46 -6.87 -9.72 -4.71
N GLU A 47 -7.71 -8.96 -5.42
CA GLU A 47 -9.16 -9.18 -5.48
C GLU A 47 -9.48 -10.58 -6.03
N ARG A 48 -8.85 -10.97 -7.14
CA ARG A 48 -9.00 -12.32 -7.72
C ARG A 48 -8.62 -13.42 -6.72
N ILE A 49 -7.51 -13.25 -5.99
CA ILE A 49 -7.08 -14.22 -4.98
C ILE A 49 -8.08 -14.27 -3.81
N ALA A 50 -8.54 -13.11 -3.34
CA ALA A 50 -9.50 -13.00 -2.25
C ALA A 50 -10.87 -13.63 -2.57
N GLU A 51 -11.28 -13.58 -3.84
CA GLU A 51 -12.49 -14.23 -4.35
C GLU A 51 -12.38 -15.77 -4.47
N GLY A 52 -11.28 -16.37 -4.02
CA GLY A 52 -11.07 -17.81 -4.09
C GLY A 52 -10.49 -18.28 -5.41
N GLY A 53 -9.93 -17.36 -6.21
CA GLY A 53 -9.13 -17.67 -7.39
C GLY A 53 -7.83 -18.37 -7.00
N SER A 54 -7.92 -19.64 -6.65
CA SER A 54 -6.77 -20.52 -6.55
C SER A 54 -6.05 -20.55 -7.91
N ALA A 55 -4.76 -20.24 -7.86
CA ALA A 55 -3.73 -20.60 -8.83
C ALA A 55 -4.22 -21.49 -9.99
N ASN A 56 -4.24 -20.95 -11.21
CA ASN A 56 -4.02 -21.78 -12.38
C ASN A 56 -2.95 -21.12 -13.26
N PRO A 57 -1.72 -21.66 -13.27
CA PRO A 57 -0.72 -21.27 -14.26
C PRO A 57 -1.05 -21.99 -15.57
N VAL A 58 -1.57 -21.25 -16.54
CA VAL A 58 -1.49 -21.60 -17.96
C VAL A 58 -1.03 -20.38 -18.73
#